data_AF-A0A8I0KND2-F1
#
_entry.id   AF-A0A8I0KND2-F1
#
_cell.length_a   1.000
_cell.length_b   1.000
_cell.length_c   1.000
_cell.angle_alpha   90.00
_cell.angle_beta   90.00
_cell.angle_gamma   90.00
#
_symmetry.space_group_name_H-M   'P 1'
#
loop_
_entity.id
_entity.type
_entity.pdbx_description
1 polymer ?
#
loop_
_entity_poly.entity_id
_entity_poly.type
_entity_poly.pdbx_seq_one_letter_code
_entity_poly.pdbx_strand_id
1 'polypeptide(L)'
;MEDKEQYSPPERRGYRRFAVGGILLLLALGLFPSTAAVLDETNEDLILPLFVVVMVVVGALLWSLIPGLSSRPHDRGRLAGLGALGGLLAAGAALLVFFALLNGYSGA
;
A
#
# COMPACT_ATOMS: atom_id res chain seq x y z
N MET A 1 -25.19 -9.60 34.35
CA MET A 1 -24.39 -8.48 33.82
C MET A 1 -23.59 -9.04 32.65
N GLU A 2 -24.30 -9.49 31.63
CA GLU A 2 -24.55 -8.75 30.39
C GLU A 2 -23.27 -8.63 29.58
N ASP A 3 -23.14 -9.59 28.66
CA ASP A 3 -22.24 -9.58 27.53
C ASP A 3 -22.31 -8.23 26.83
N LYS A 4 -21.30 -7.40 27.06
CA LYS A 4 -20.96 -6.31 26.14
C LYS A 4 -20.37 -6.95 24.89
N GLU A 5 -21.22 -7.63 24.13
CA GLU A 5 -20.95 -7.92 22.72
C GLU A 5 -20.67 -6.57 22.07
N GLN A 6 -19.38 -6.33 21.85
CA GLN A 6 -18.86 -5.18 21.13
C GLN A 6 -19.42 -5.25 19.71
N TYR A 7 -20.65 -4.77 19.53
CA TYR A 7 -21.26 -4.51 18.25
C TYR A 7 -20.49 -3.35 17.61
N SER A 8 -19.31 -3.65 17.06
CA SER A 8 -18.58 -2.69 16.26
C SER A 8 -19.34 -2.55 14.94
N PRO A 9 -19.94 -1.39 14.64
CA PRO A 9 -20.82 -1.24 13.50
C PRO A 9 -20.07 -1.60 12.20
N PRO A 10 -20.71 -2.30 11.26
CA PRO A 10 -20.09 -2.76 10.02
C PRO A 10 -19.47 -1.62 9.18
N GLU A 11 -19.94 -0.38 9.35
CA GLU A 11 -19.39 0.83 8.72
C GLU A 11 -17.91 1.07 9.02
N ARG A 12 -17.41 0.71 10.21
CA ARG A 12 -15.99 0.93 10.58
C ARG A 12 -15.03 0.03 9.80
N ARG A 13 -15.48 -1.13 9.30
CA ARG A 13 -14.61 -2.05 8.53
C ARG A 13 -14.32 -1.54 7.13
N GLY A 14 -15.29 -0.88 6.49
CA GLY A 14 -15.10 -0.23 5.19
C GLY A 14 -14.08 0.91 5.29
N TYR A 15 -14.25 1.79 6.27
CA TYR A 15 -13.36 2.93 6.50
C TYR A 15 -11.88 2.52 6.69
N ARG A 16 -11.62 1.43 7.42
CA ARG A 16 -10.25 0.92 7.62
C ARG A 16 -9.60 0.48 6.31
N ARG A 17 -10.33 -0.17 5.41
CA ARG A 17 -9.80 -0.60 4.10
C ARG A 17 -9.45 0.61 3.22
N PHE A 18 -10.33 1.61 3.19
CA PHE A 18 -10.06 2.86 2.48
C PHE A 18 -8.88 3.62 3.07
N ALA A 19 -8.79 3.69 4.40
CA ALA A 19 -7.65 4.32 5.08
C ALA A 19 -6.33 3.61 4.74
N VAL A 20 -6.29 2.28 4.78
CA VAL A 20 -5.07 1.52 4.43
C VAL A 20 -4.70 1.70 2.96
N GLY A 21 -5.68 1.68 2.05
CA GLY A 21 -5.45 1.98 0.64
C GLY A 21 -4.89 3.40 0.43
N GLY A 22 -5.46 4.39 1.12
CA GLY A 22 -4.98 5.77 1.08
C GLY A 22 -3.56 5.92 1.65
N ILE A 23 -3.24 5.26 2.76
CA ILE A 23 -1.89 5.23 3.34
C ILE A 23 -0.90 4.61 2.36
N LEU A 24 -1.25 3.47 1.74
CA LEU A 24 -0.40 2.82 0.75
C LEU A 24 -0.15 3.72 -0.45
N LEU A 25 -1.17 4.43 -0.94
CA LEU A 25 -1.02 5.35 -2.07
C LEU A 25 -0.12 6.54 -1.71
N LEU A 26 -0.37 7.19 -0.57
CA LEU A 26 0.46 8.32 -0.11
C LEU A 26 1.90 7.89 0.14
N LEU A 27 2.09 6.71 0.74
CA LEU A 27 3.40 6.14 0.94
C LEU A 27 4.10 5.87 -0.40
N ALA A 28 3.42 5.27 -1.37
CA ALA A 28 3.98 4.98 -2.68
C ALA A 28 4.44 6.26 -3.40
N LEU A 29 3.61 7.32 -3.35
CA LEU A 29 3.91 8.62 -3.96
C LEU A 29 5.13 9.31 -3.35
N GLY A 30 5.33 9.21 -2.02
CA GLY A 30 6.51 9.77 -1.36
C GLY A 30 7.74 8.86 -1.45
N LEU A 31 7.55 7.55 -1.39
CA LEU A 31 8.64 6.58 -1.35
C LEU A 31 9.34 6.48 -2.70
N PHE A 32 8.61 6.53 -3.82
CA PHE A 32 9.22 6.42 -5.15
C PHE A 32 10.32 7.48 -5.41
N PRO A 33 10.06 8.81 -5.28
CA PRO A 33 11.11 9.80 -5.47
C PRO A 33 12.22 9.73 -4.40
N SER A 34 11.89 9.29 -3.18
CA SER A 34 12.91 9.07 -2.13
C SER A 34 13.86 7.93 -2.49
N THR A 35 13.32 6.83 -3.03
CA THR A 35 14.12 5.67 -3.46
C THR A 35 15.00 6.06 -4.64
N ALA A 36 14.46 6.83 -5.59
CA ALA A 36 15.22 7.39 -6.69
C ALA A 36 16.36 8.26 -6.18
N ALA A 37 16.09 9.27 -5.34
CA ALA A 37 17.11 10.18 -4.83
C ALA A 37 18.27 9.50 -4.06
N VAL A 38 18.02 8.36 -3.41
CA VAL A 38 19.06 7.62 -2.67
C VAL A 38 19.85 6.68 -3.57
N LEU A 39 19.20 6.03 -4.54
CA LEU A 39 19.83 5.03 -5.39
C LEU A 39 20.37 5.59 -6.71
N ASP A 40 20.02 6.82 -7.08
CA ASP A 40 20.39 7.47 -8.35
C ASP A 40 21.89 7.32 -8.66
N GLU A 41 22.75 7.69 -7.71
CA GLU A 41 24.19 7.69 -7.93
C GLU A 41 24.86 6.32 -7.77
N THR A 42 24.16 5.35 -7.19
CA THR A 42 24.76 4.05 -6.81
C THR A 42 24.32 2.90 -7.68
N ASN A 43 23.02 2.79 -7.97
CA ASN A 43 22.48 1.68 -8.75
C ASN A 43 21.05 1.97 -9.24
N GLU A 44 20.95 2.75 -10.32
CA GLU A 44 19.67 3.19 -10.91
C GLU A 44 18.75 2.01 -11.29
N ASP A 45 19.33 0.91 -11.79
CA ASP A 45 18.62 -0.31 -12.20
C ASP A 45 17.84 -0.96 -11.04
N LEU A 46 18.25 -0.69 -9.80
CA LEU A 46 17.60 -1.25 -8.60
C LEU A 46 16.45 -0.41 -8.07
N ILE A 47 16.28 0.84 -8.53
CA ILE A 47 15.24 1.76 -8.02
C ILE A 47 13.85 1.13 -8.15
N LEU A 48 13.48 0.75 -9.37
CA LEU A 48 12.18 0.15 -9.70
C LEU A 48 11.93 -1.18 -8.97
N PRO A 49 12.80 -2.20 -9.06
CA PRO A 49 12.55 -3.47 -8.40
C PRO A 49 12.53 -3.34 -6.88
N LEU A 50 13.41 -2.53 -6.28
CA LEU A 50 13.42 -2.32 -4.83
C LEU A 50 12.14 -1.62 -4.36
N PHE A 51 11.73 -0.55 -5.04
CA PHE A 51 10.50 0.17 -4.73
C PHE A 51 9.27 -0.77 -4.76
N VAL A 52 9.14 -1.57 -5.81
CA VAL A 52 8.02 -2.51 -5.95
C VAL A 52 8.04 -3.56 -4.84
N VAL A 53 9.21 -4.15 -4.55
CA VAL A 53 9.36 -5.14 -3.47
C VAL A 53 8.96 -4.55 -2.12
N VAL A 54 9.42 -3.34 -1.80
CA VAL A 54 9.06 -2.66 -0.55
C VAL A 54 7.55 -2.43 -0.46
N MET A 55 6.92 -1.93 -1.52
CA MET A 55 5.47 -1.69 -1.53
C MET A 55 4.65 -2.96 -1.38
N VAL A 56 5.07 -4.05 -2.03
CA VAL A 56 4.43 -5.38 -1.87
C VAL A 56 4.54 -5.88 -0.43
N VAL A 57 5.74 -5.79 0.17
CA VAL A 57 5.98 -6.22 1.55
C VAL A 57 5.19 -5.37 2.54
N VAL A 58 5.19 -4.04 2.39
CA VAL A 58 4.43 -3.13 3.25
C VAL A 58 2.92 -3.38 3.11
N GLY A 59 2.42 -3.56 1.90
CA GLY A 59 1.03 -3.93 1.65
C GLY A 59 0.63 -5.22 2.37
N ALA A 60 1.45 -6.27 2.22
CA ALA A 60 1.23 -7.55 2.89
C ALA A 60 1.21 -7.41 4.43
N LEU A 61 2.16 -6.64 4.98
CA LEU A 61 2.28 -6.40 6.42
C LEU A 61 1.08 -5.62 6.96
N LEU A 62 0.67 -4.52 6.32
CA LEU A 62 -0.46 -3.72 6.77
C LEU A 62 -1.75 -4.54 6.80
N TRP A 63 -1.97 -5.39 5.80
CA TRP A 63 -3.17 -6.22 5.72
C TRP A 63 -3.17 -7.41 6.69
N SER A 64 -1.98 -7.91 7.04
CA SER A 64 -1.78 -8.99 8.02
C SER A 64 -1.86 -8.47 9.47
N LEU A 65 -1.32 -7.29 9.74
CA LEU A 65 -1.14 -6.74 11.09
C LEU A 65 -2.33 -5.92 11.58
N ILE A 66 -3.18 -5.36 10.69
CA ILE A 66 -4.31 -4.52 11.11
C ILE A 66 -5.54 -5.40 11.42
N PRO A 67 -5.91 -5.56 12.70
CA PRO A 67 -7.07 -6.37 13.09
C PRO A 67 -8.37 -5.73 12.58
N GLY A 68 -9.29 -6.55 12.08
CA GLY A 68 -10.60 -6.09 11.59
C GLY A 68 -10.70 -5.79 10.09
N LEU A 69 -9.61 -5.92 9.31
CA LEU A 69 -9.69 -5.93 7.84
C LEU A 69 -10.29 -7.22 7.28
N SER A 70 -10.13 -8.33 8.01
CA SER A 70 -10.67 -9.66 7.72
C SER A 70 -11.72 -10.08 8.75
N SER A 71 -12.79 -10.72 8.26
CA SER A 71 -13.82 -11.34 9.10
C SER A 71 -13.42 -12.73 9.61
N ARG A 72 -12.35 -13.34 9.07
CA ARG A 72 -11.97 -14.73 9.36
C ARG A 72 -10.51 -14.81 9.84
N PRO A 73 -10.25 -15.25 11.09
CA PRO A 73 -8.90 -15.35 11.66
C PRO A 73 -8.00 -16.40 11.01
N HIS A 74 -8.58 -17.36 10.29
CA HIS A 74 -7.90 -18.60 9.90
C HIS A 74 -7.01 -18.52 8.66
N ASP A 75 -7.01 -17.41 7.91
CA ASP A 75 -6.43 -17.37 6.58
C ASP A 75 -5.40 -16.23 6.41
N ARG A 76 -4.37 -16.24 7.26
CA ARG A 76 -3.29 -15.22 7.26
C ARG A 76 -2.57 -15.12 5.92
N GLY A 77 -2.37 -16.24 5.23
CA GLY A 77 -1.73 -16.28 3.90
C GLY A 77 -2.54 -15.52 2.85
N ARG A 78 -3.87 -15.72 2.84
CA ARG A 78 -4.77 -15.00 1.93
C ARG A 78 -4.82 -13.50 2.24
N LEU A 79 -4.71 -13.10 3.50
CA LEU A 79 -4.65 -11.69 3.89
C LEU A 79 -3.35 -11.02 3.48
N ALA A 80 -2.22 -11.69 3.66
CA ALA A 80 -0.93 -11.21 3.16
C ALA A 80 -0.97 -11.06 1.63
N GLY A 81 -1.57 -12.01 0.91
CA GLY A 81 -1.73 -11.93 -0.55
C GLY A 81 -2.61 -10.76 -1.00
N LEU A 82 -3.73 -10.49 -0.33
CA LEU A 82 -4.58 -9.33 -0.62
C LEU A 82 -3.85 -8.01 -0.34
N GLY A 83 -3.09 -7.95 0.75
CA GLY A 83 -2.24 -6.82 1.08
C GLY A 83 -1.14 -6.59 0.05
N ALA A 84 -0.46 -7.65 -0.37
CA ALA A 84 0.57 -7.62 -1.40
C ALA A 84 0.03 -7.07 -2.73
N LEU A 85 -1.16 -7.53 -3.15
CA LEU A 85 -1.85 -6.99 -4.32
C LEU A 85 -2.19 -5.50 -4.16
N GLY A 86 -2.66 -5.09 -2.98
CA GLY A 86 -2.93 -3.68 -2.68
C GLY A 86 -1.67 -2.81 -2.77
N GLY A 87 -0.55 -3.30 -2.21
CA GLY A 87 0.76 -2.65 -2.32
C GLY A 87 1.25 -2.55 -3.77
N LEU A 88 1.09 -3.61 -4.56
CA LEU A 88 1.45 -3.63 -5.97
C LEU A 88 0.63 -2.63 -6.80
N LEU A 89 -0.68 -2.57 -6.58
CA LEU A 89 -1.57 -1.62 -7.23
C LEU A 89 -1.21 -0.17 -6.86
N ALA A 90 -0.87 0.08 -5.59
CA ALA A 90 -0.41 1.40 -5.14
C ALA A 90 0.93 1.79 -5.79
N ALA A 91 1.87 0.85 -5.91
CA ALA A 91 3.13 1.07 -6.62
C ALA A 91 2.87 1.44 -8.09
N GLY A 92 2.02 0.68 -8.79
CA GLY A 92 1.64 0.98 -10.16
C GLY A 92 0.96 2.35 -10.31
N ALA A 93 0.07 2.70 -9.39
CA ALA A 93 -0.59 4.01 -9.38
C ALA A 93 0.42 5.16 -9.18
N ALA A 94 1.38 5.00 -8.26
CA ALA A 94 2.43 6.00 -8.05
C ALA A 94 3.32 6.17 -9.28
N LEU A 95 3.69 5.07 -9.95
CA LEU A 95 4.43 5.11 -11.21
C LEU A 95 3.64 5.83 -12.31
N LEU A 96 2.34 5.56 -12.44
CA LEU A 96 1.49 6.24 -13.42
C LEU A 96 1.37 7.75 -13.13
N VAL A 97 1.21 8.13 -11.86
CA VAL A 97 1.20 9.54 -11.45
C VAL A 97 2.54 10.20 -11.77
N PHE A 98 3.65 9.57 -11.41
CA PHE A 98 4.98 10.10 -11.68
C PHE A 98 5.26 10.24 -13.18
N PHE A 99 4.89 9.22 -13.96
CA PHE A 99 4.95 9.26 -15.42
C PHE A 99 4.08 10.38 -15.99
N ALA A 100 2.84 10.55 -15.50
CA ALA A 100 1.97 11.63 -15.92
C ALA A 100 2.54 13.01 -15.58
N LEU A 101 3.22 13.16 -14.43
CA LEU A 101 3.92 14.39 -14.07
C LEU A 101 5.08 14.66 -15.05
N LEU A 102 5.95 13.68 -15.31
CA LEU A 102 7.06 13.84 -16.26
C LEU A 102 6.59 14.23 -17.67
N ASN A 103 5.56 13.56 -18.17
CA ASN A 103 5.03 13.81 -19.52
C ASN A 103 4.12 15.05 -19.58
N GLY A 104 3.45 15.40 -18.49
CA GLY A 104 2.60 16.58 -18.38
C GLY A 104 3.38 17.89 -18.37
N TYR A 105 4.62 17.89 -17.85
CA TYR A 105 5.52 19.05 -17.91
C TYR A 105 6.26 19.17 -19.26
N SER A 106 6.41 18.09 -20.03
CA SER A 106 7.08 18.13 -21.36
C SER A 106 6.20 18.70 -22.49
N GLY A 107 5.01 19.21 -22.18
CA GLY A 107 4.04 19.73 -23.16
C GLY A 107 3.68 21.21 -23.02
N ALA A 108 4.48 22.01 -22.30
CA ALA A 108 4.29 23.46 -22.15
C ALA A 108 5.52 24.24 -22.65
#